data_AF-A0A1Q2YKS5-F1
#
_entry.id   AF-A0A1Q2YKS5-F1
#
_cell.length_a   1.000
_cell.length_b   1.000
_cell.length_c   1.000
_cell.angle_alpha   90.00
_cell.angle_beta   90.00
_cell.angle_gamma   90.00
#
_symmetry.space_group_name_H-M   'P 1'
#
loop_
_entity.id
_entity.type
_entity.pdbx_description
1 polymer ?
#
loop_
_entity_poly.entity_id
_entity_poly.type
_entity_poly.pdbx_seq_one_letter_code
_entity_poly.pdbx_strand_id
1 'polypeptide(L)'
;MQADSQLKLLIRTSKAKLEFKVTKSRALSSHTIQTTVIPELHSLAAVPNDSRPFERGLDILNMKLAQMVRNDRTADVWEDLIGELSVLENSLHQLVSMMEEQRELAAQRQLHEKNGKTGSSKSNSGKGWSFLGFTFTDKSQTKNGEEQGVEKPASDSEALTEELPESMDRVTKVVRNIVVAQDYLSDDIKELHKLALALSKCIDKSEVLSHSPDTKEKLPADAITDLEDRIYVEIVRKLRGDDEETVVTDYMNELCDIYRIDLYNEGKYKDDVAEDDGEGGDNAEGSNENKLTKPQVKKGLDDLDDLKQRFEALKKS
;
A
#
# COMPACT_ATOMS: atom_id res chain seq x y z
N MET A 1 16.15 20.74 -18.84
CA MET A 1 17.42 19.99 -18.68
C MET A 1 17.83 19.71 -17.23
N GLN A 2 18.13 20.71 -16.37
CA GLN A 2 18.49 20.41 -14.96
C GLN A 2 17.29 19.95 -14.12
N ALA A 3 16.09 20.36 -14.52
CA ALA A 3 14.84 19.98 -13.89
C ALA A 3 14.47 18.51 -14.12
N ASP A 4 14.51 18.09 -15.38
CA ASP A 4 14.16 16.74 -15.82
C ASP A 4 15.06 15.69 -15.17
N SER A 5 16.35 15.98 -15.02
CA SER A 5 17.30 15.06 -14.40
C SER A 5 17.06 14.89 -12.89
N GLN A 6 16.65 15.96 -12.19
CA GLN A 6 16.31 15.91 -10.78
C GLN A 6 15.01 15.15 -10.52
N LEU A 7 13.96 15.40 -11.31
CA LEU A 7 12.68 14.71 -11.18
C LEU A 7 12.82 13.22 -11.51
N LYS A 8 13.53 12.90 -12.59
CA LYS A 8 13.84 11.51 -12.97
C LYS A 8 14.61 10.77 -11.89
N LEU A 9 15.62 11.42 -11.29
CA LEU A 9 16.38 10.84 -10.18
C LEU A 9 15.48 10.58 -8.96
N LEU A 10 14.57 11.51 -8.65
CA LEU A 10 13.66 11.39 -7.52
C LEU A 10 12.64 10.25 -7.72
N ILE A 11 12.08 10.10 -8.93
CA ILE A 11 11.20 8.98 -9.30
C ILE A 11 11.95 7.65 -9.12
N ARG A 12 13.15 7.52 -9.71
CA ARG A 12 13.97 6.29 -9.61
C ARG A 12 14.34 5.92 -8.19
N THR A 13 14.74 6.93 -7.40
CA THR A 13 15.12 6.69 -6.00
C THR A 13 13.90 6.27 -5.18
N SER A 14 12.74 6.89 -5.39
CA SER A 14 11.48 6.52 -4.72
C SER A 14 11.07 5.08 -5.08
N LYS A 15 11.14 4.71 -6.36
CA LYS A 15 10.87 3.36 -6.84
C LYS A 15 11.78 2.32 -6.19
N ALA A 16 13.10 2.53 -6.23
CA ALA A 16 14.06 1.60 -5.60
C ALA A 16 13.86 1.46 -4.08
N LYS A 17 13.44 2.54 -3.40
CA LYS A 17 13.12 2.50 -1.97
C LYS A 17 11.85 1.70 -1.68
N LEU A 18 10.82 1.85 -2.50
CA LEU A 18 9.60 1.04 -2.42
C LEU A 18 9.90 -0.43 -2.65
N GLU A 19 10.67 -0.78 -3.70
CA GLU A 19 11.06 -2.17 -4.00
C GLU A 19 11.79 -2.83 -2.84
N PHE A 20 12.73 -2.10 -2.22
CA PHE A 20 13.43 -2.56 -1.02
C PHE A 20 12.49 -2.75 0.17
N LYS A 21 11.56 -1.81 0.38
CA LYS A 21 10.58 -1.85 1.48
C LYS A 21 9.61 -3.01 1.33
N VAL A 22 9.09 -3.26 0.13
CA VAL A 22 8.26 -4.43 -0.21
C VAL A 22 9.01 -5.70 0.14
N THR A 23 10.20 -5.89 -0.44
CA THR A 23 11.03 -7.10 -0.21
C THR A 23 11.26 -7.34 1.28
N LYS A 24 11.60 -6.28 2.03
CA LYS A 24 11.83 -6.36 3.47
C LYS A 24 10.54 -6.69 4.23
N SER A 25 9.42 -6.06 3.89
CA SER A 25 8.13 -6.26 4.57
C SER A 25 7.63 -7.68 4.39
N ARG A 26 7.65 -8.20 3.15
CA ARG A 26 7.27 -9.59 2.86
C ARG A 26 8.14 -10.59 3.60
N ALA A 27 9.46 -10.39 3.63
CA ALA A 27 10.37 -11.26 4.37
C ALA A 27 10.11 -11.24 5.89
N LEU A 28 9.83 -10.06 6.46
CA LEU A 28 9.48 -9.91 7.87
C LEU A 28 8.12 -10.57 8.18
N SER A 29 7.11 -10.38 7.32
CA SER A 29 5.80 -11.01 7.46
C SER A 29 5.92 -12.54 7.51
N SER A 30 6.59 -13.14 6.51
CA SER A 30 6.86 -14.58 6.47
C SER A 30 7.63 -15.06 7.69
N HIS A 31 8.65 -14.32 8.14
CA HIS A 31 9.40 -14.67 9.34
C HIS A 31 8.50 -14.65 10.58
N THR A 32 7.70 -13.59 10.78
CA THR A 32 6.79 -13.47 11.93
C THR A 32 5.74 -14.57 11.95
N ILE A 33 5.21 -14.98 10.79
CA ILE A 33 4.30 -16.13 10.68
C ILE A 33 4.97 -17.37 11.25
N GLN A 34 6.17 -17.68 10.77
CA GLN A 34 6.90 -18.91 11.14
C GLN A 34 7.38 -18.91 12.60
N THR A 35 7.93 -17.79 13.08
CA THR A 35 8.59 -17.76 14.40
C THR A 35 7.67 -17.39 15.54
N THR A 36 6.49 -16.84 15.26
CA THR A 36 5.63 -16.26 16.29
C THR A 36 4.19 -16.71 16.16
N VAL A 37 3.54 -16.47 15.01
CA VAL A 37 2.10 -16.73 14.86
C VAL A 37 1.81 -18.23 14.92
N ILE A 38 2.51 -19.07 14.16
CA ILE A 38 2.30 -20.52 14.14
C ILE A 38 2.56 -21.16 15.52
N PRO A 39 3.68 -20.87 16.22
CA PRO A 39 3.88 -21.36 17.58
C PRO A 39 2.79 -20.95 18.57
N GLU A 40 2.29 -19.72 18.48
CA GLU A 40 1.21 -19.22 19.34
C GLU A 40 -0.12 -19.91 19.03
N LEU A 41 -0.43 -20.14 17.74
CA LEU A 41 -1.59 -20.91 17.30
C LEU A 41 -1.58 -22.34 17.85
N HIS A 42 -0.45 -23.06 17.74
CA HIS A 42 -0.32 -24.39 18.32
C HIS A 42 -0.45 -24.39 19.84
N SER A 43 0.13 -23.38 20.50
CA SER A 43 0.04 -23.22 21.95
C SER A 43 -1.40 -22.96 22.39
N LEU A 44 -2.16 -22.16 21.63
CA LEU A 44 -3.56 -21.87 21.89
C LEU A 44 -4.47 -23.08 21.65
N ALA A 45 -4.24 -23.82 20.57
CA ALA A 45 -5.01 -25.03 20.26
C ALA A 45 -4.93 -26.09 21.37
N ALA A 46 -3.82 -26.13 22.12
CA ALA A 46 -3.63 -27.03 23.26
C ALA A 46 -4.39 -26.60 24.53
N VAL A 47 -4.97 -25.40 24.55
CA VAL A 47 -5.72 -24.84 25.68
C VAL A 47 -7.21 -25.07 25.47
N PRO A 48 -8.00 -25.42 26.52
CA PRO A 48 -9.45 -25.53 26.39
C PRO A 48 -10.09 -24.20 25.92
N ASN A 49 -10.92 -24.25 24.88
CA ASN A 49 -11.50 -23.06 24.26
C ASN A 49 -12.32 -22.20 25.23
N ASP A 50 -13.02 -22.83 26.17
CA ASP A 50 -13.89 -22.13 27.15
C ASP A 50 -13.08 -21.48 28.29
N SER A 51 -11.75 -21.47 28.20
CA SER A 51 -10.89 -20.97 29.25
C SER A 51 -10.46 -19.53 28.99
N ARG A 52 -10.41 -18.73 30.06
CA ARG A 52 -9.92 -17.36 30.01
C ARG A 52 -8.51 -17.21 29.40
N PRO A 53 -7.55 -18.13 29.61
CA PRO A 53 -6.26 -18.10 28.91
C PRO A 53 -6.38 -18.24 27.38
N PHE A 54 -7.34 -19.03 26.88
CA PHE A 54 -7.61 -19.17 25.45
C PHE A 54 -8.14 -17.85 24.88
N GLU A 55 -9.20 -17.29 25.47
CA GLU A 55 -9.80 -16.01 25.04
C GLU A 55 -8.74 -14.90 25.00
N ARG A 56 -7.98 -14.74 26.08
CA ARG A 56 -6.94 -13.71 26.15
C ARG A 56 -5.81 -13.94 25.14
N GLY A 57 -5.43 -15.19 24.91
CA GLY A 57 -4.40 -15.51 23.93
C GLY A 57 -4.88 -15.23 22.51
N LEU A 58 -6.13 -15.54 22.21
CA LEU A 58 -6.78 -15.25 20.94
C LEU A 58 -6.84 -13.73 20.68
N ASP A 59 -7.22 -12.93 21.68
CA ASP A 59 -7.21 -11.46 21.57
C ASP A 59 -5.81 -10.92 21.23
N ILE A 60 -4.77 -11.40 21.92
CA ILE A 60 -3.39 -10.99 21.68
C ILE A 60 -2.95 -11.39 20.26
N LEU A 61 -3.33 -12.58 19.82
CA LEU A 61 -2.99 -13.07 18.48
C LEU A 61 -3.71 -12.26 17.41
N ASN A 62 -5.00 -11.95 17.59
CA ASN A 62 -5.78 -11.08 16.71
C ASN A 62 -5.16 -9.69 16.60
N MET A 63 -4.68 -9.10 17.71
CA MET A 63 -3.95 -7.83 17.66
C MET A 63 -2.66 -7.92 16.84
N LYS A 64 -1.92 -9.02 16.94
CA LYS A 64 -0.69 -9.24 16.15
C LYS A 64 -1.02 -9.42 14.67
N LEU A 65 -2.03 -10.21 14.35
CA LEU A 65 -2.49 -10.41 12.98
C LEU A 65 -3.02 -9.12 12.37
N ALA A 66 -3.75 -8.29 13.12
CA ALA A 66 -4.18 -6.97 12.66
C ALA A 66 -2.98 -6.11 12.24
N GLN A 67 -1.91 -6.09 13.04
CA GLN A 67 -0.69 -5.38 12.67
C GLN A 67 -0.03 -5.96 11.41
N MET A 68 -0.02 -7.29 11.25
CA MET A 68 0.49 -7.96 10.05
C MET A 68 -0.33 -7.63 8.81
N VAL A 69 -1.66 -7.69 8.89
CA VAL A 69 -2.59 -7.33 7.82
C VAL A 69 -2.36 -5.88 7.38
N ARG A 70 -2.20 -4.93 8.31
CA ARG A 70 -1.84 -3.55 7.98
C ARG A 70 -0.51 -3.44 7.23
N ASN A 71 0.50 -4.20 7.67
CA ASN A 71 1.82 -4.20 7.04
C ASN A 71 1.79 -4.80 5.63
N ASP A 72 1.04 -5.89 5.43
CA ASP A 72 0.86 -6.54 4.12
C ASP A 72 0.08 -5.64 3.16
N ARG A 73 -1.02 -5.02 3.61
CA ARG A 73 -1.78 -4.02 2.84
C ARG A 73 -0.90 -2.85 2.41
N THR A 74 -0.06 -2.37 3.33
CA THR A 74 0.91 -1.31 3.04
C THR A 74 1.92 -1.74 1.98
N ALA A 75 2.39 -2.99 2.05
CA ALA A 75 3.29 -3.56 1.04
C ALA A 75 2.61 -3.71 -0.34
N ASP A 76 1.34 -4.14 -0.38
CA ASP A 76 0.56 -4.19 -1.63
C ASP A 76 0.45 -2.79 -2.26
N VAL A 77 0.17 -1.75 -1.46
CA VAL A 77 0.15 -0.38 -1.95
C VAL A 77 1.50 0.07 -2.49
N TRP A 78 2.60 -0.33 -1.83
CA TRP A 78 3.93 -0.02 -2.36
C TRP A 78 4.18 -0.67 -3.73
N GLU A 79 3.69 -1.90 -3.95
CA GLU A 79 3.74 -2.58 -5.25
C GLU A 79 2.92 -1.84 -6.31
N ASP A 80 1.70 -1.42 -5.98
CA ASP A 80 0.85 -0.60 -6.85
C ASP A 80 1.56 0.72 -7.23
N LEU A 81 2.17 1.41 -6.25
CA LEU A 81 2.93 2.64 -6.47
C LEU A 81 4.21 2.44 -7.30
N ILE A 82 4.87 1.28 -7.22
CA ILE A 82 6.02 0.96 -8.09
C ILE A 82 5.57 0.91 -9.57
N GLY A 83 4.39 0.36 -9.83
CA GLY A 83 3.76 0.37 -11.15
C GLY A 83 3.51 1.80 -11.64
N GLU A 84 2.86 2.61 -10.81
CA GLU A 84 2.54 4.02 -11.08
C GLU A 84 3.80 4.87 -11.35
N LEU A 85 4.85 4.71 -10.54
CA LEU A 85 6.13 5.39 -10.75
C LEU A 85 6.82 4.98 -12.05
N SER A 86 6.61 3.75 -12.51
CA SER A 86 7.12 3.29 -13.82
C SER A 86 6.39 3.98 -14.97
N VAL A 87 5.09 4.23 -14.83
CA VAL A 87 4.31 5.02 -15.80
C VAL A 87 4.81 6.47 -15.84
N LEU A 88 5.05 7.09 -14.68
CA LEU A 88 5.63 8.45 -14.63
C LEU A 88 7.03 8.52 -15.23
N GLU A 89 7.89 7.54 -14.97
CA GLU A 89 9.25 7.53 -15.53
C GLU A 89 9.22 7.54 -17.07
N ASN A 90 8.29 6.78 -17.66
CA ASN A 90 8.10 6.71 -19.12
C ASN A 90 7.42 7.96 -19.69
N SER A 91 6.63 8.66 -18.87
CA SER A 91 5.85 9.84 -19.26
C SER A 91 6.46 11.15 -18.76
N LEU A 92 7.77 11.15 -18.46
CA LEU A 92 8.46 12.29 -17.84
C LEU A 92 8.31 13.60 -18.63
N HIS A 93 8.29 13.53 -19.96
CA HIS A 93 8.13 14.70 -20.82
C HIS A 93 6.75 15.36 -20.66
N GLN A 94 5.68 14.56 -20.58
CA GLN A 94 4.32 15.04 -20.29
C GLN A 94 4.27 15.66 -18.89
N LEU A 95 4.85 14.98 -17.90
CA LEU A 95 4.89 15.47 -16.53
C LEU A 95 5.62 16.83 -16.42
N VAL A 96 6.75 17.01 -17.12
CA VAL A 96 7.47 18.29 -17.16
C VAL A 96 6.62 19.37 -17.83
N SER A 97 5.93 19.05 -18.94
CA SER A 97 5.01 19.98 -19.60
C SER A 97 3.90 20.44 -18.65
N MET A 98 3.29 19.52 -17.91
CA MET A 98 2.26 19.85 -16.91
C MET A 98 2.82 20.75 -15.79
N MET A 99 4.06 20.50 -15.35
CA MET A 99 4.71 21.34 -14.35
C MET A 99 4.93 22.78 -14.83
N GLU A 100 5.31 22.94 -16.10
CA GLU A 100 5.52 24.25 -16.71
C GLU A 100 4.19 24.99 -16.86
N GLU A 101 3.15 24.33 -17.33
CA GLU A 101 1.80 24.89 -17.46
C GLU A 101 1.22 25.34 -16.11
N GLN A 102 1.30 24.50 -15.08
CA GLN A 102 0.84 24.87 -13.74
C GLN A 102 1.65 26.03 -13.14
N ARG A 103 2.94 26.12 -13.45
CA ARG A 103 3.77 27.24 -13.03
C ARG A 103 3.32 28.55 -13.70
N GLU A 104 2.98 28.50 -14.98
CA GLU A 104 2.44 29.66 -15.71
C GLU A 104 1.08 30.08 -15.17
N LEU A 105 0.17 29.13 -14.95
CA LEU A 105 -1.14 29.39 -14.35
C LEU A 105 -1.02 30.01 -12.95
N ALA A 106 -0.12 29.48 -12.11
CA ALA A 106 0.14 30.04 -10.78
C ALA A 106 0.71 31.47 -10.85
N ALA A 107 1.60 31.76 -11.81
CA ALA A 107 2.13 33.09 -12.02
C ALA A 107 1.04 34.08 -12.48
N GLN A 108 0.13 33.65 -13.37
CA GLN A 108 -1.03 34.44 -13.80
C GLN A 108 -1.99 34.72 -12.64
N ARG A 109 -2.33 33.72 -11.82
CA ARG A 109 -3.16 33.91 -10.61
C ARG A 109 -2.54 34.95 -9.65
N GLN A 110 -1.22 34.89 -9.41
CA GLN A 110 -0.53 35.87 -8.56
C GLN A 110 -0.51 37.29 -9.16
N LEU A 111 -0.44 37.43 -10.49
CA LEU A 111 -0.54 38.74 -11.15
C LEU A 111 -1.95 39.32 -11.02
N HIS A 112 -2.99 38.50 -11.18
CA HIS A 112 -4.38 38.91 -10.96
C HIS A 112 -4.64 39.31 -9.50
N GLU A 113 -4.10 38.57 -8.53
CA GLU A 113 -4.23 38.92 -7.11
C GLU A 113 -3.46 40.20 -6.73
N LYS A 114 -2.28 40.44 -7.31
CA LYS A 114 -1.52 41.69 -7.11
C LYS A 114 -2.22 42.90 -7.72
N ASN A 115 -2.88 42.71 -8.86
CA ASN A 115 -3.67 43.75 -9.49
C ASN A 115 -5.02 43.99 -8.77
N GLY A 116 -5.49 43.03 -7.96
CA GLY A 116 -6.68 43.14 -7.12
C GLY A 116 -6.43 43.63 -5.67
N LYS A 117 -5.17 43.62 -5.19
CA LYS A 117 -4.80 44.06 -3.83
C LYS A 117 -3.67 45.08 -3.85
N THR A 118 -4.01 46.33 -4.12
CA THR A 118 -3.24 47.48 -3.63
C THR A 118 -3.47 47.62 -2.12
N GLY A 119 -2.66 46.96 -1.29
CA GLY A 119 -2.67 47.22 0.15
C GLY A 119 -1.98 46.17 1.03
N SER A 120 -0.76 46.50 1.46
CA SER A 120 -0.17 46.12 2.76
C SER A 120 0.25 44.65 3.02
N SER A 121 1.58 44.45 3.02
CA SER A 121 2.40 44.03 4.19
C SER A 121 3.33 42.81 4.04
N LYS A 122 4.61 43.13 4.23
CA LYS A 122 5.71 42.44 4.91
C LYS A 122 5.93 40.94 4.59
N SER A 123 6.94 40.72 3.74
CA SER A 123 7.61 39.43 3.58
C SER A 123 8.42 39.09 4.85
N ASN A 124 8.07 37.97 5.48
CA ASN A 124 8.93 37.32 6.46
C ASN A 124 9.70 36.22 5.73
N SER A 125 10.97 36.47 5.40
CA SER A 125 11.84 35.54 4.67
C SER A 125 12.33 34.43 5.60
N GLY A 126 11.50 33.41 5.79
CA GLY A 126 11.95 32.11 6.30
C GLY A 126 12.89 31.47 5.26
N LYS A 127 13.98 30.86 5.72
CA LYS A 127 14.93 30.10 4.89
C LYS A 127 14.24 28.87 4.31
N GLY A 128 13.56 29.04 3.18
CA GLY A 128 13.03 27.95 2.38
C GLY A 128 14.12 27.31 1.53
N TRP A 129 14.02 26.00 1.31
CA TRP A 129 14.85 25.31 0.32
C TRP A 129 14.16 25.39 -1.04
N SER A 130 14.93 25.34 -2.12
CA SER A 130 14.39 25.38 -3.48
C SER A 130 14.63 24.07 -4.22
N PHE A 131 13.60 23.61 -4.92
CA PHE A 131 13.66 22.49 -5.85
C PHE A 131 12.95 22.94 -7.13
N LEU A 132 13.58 22.78 -8.28
CA LEU A 132 13.01 23.19 -9.58
C LEU A 132 12.61 24.68 -9.70
N GLY A 133 13.30 25.57 -8.98
CA GLY A 133 12.94 27.00 -8.98
C GLY A 133 11.69 27.34 -8.16
N PHE A 134 11.08 26.35 -7.49
CA PHE A 134 10.04 26.57 -6.49
C PHE A 134 10.69 26.79 -5.13
N THR A 135 10.27 27.84 -4.41
CA THR A 135 10.63 28.05 -3.01
C THR A 135 9.66 27.28 -2.12
N PHE A 136 10.20 26.52 -1.17
CA PHE A 136 9.43 25.75 -0.21
C PHE A 136 9.55 26.45 1.14
N THR A 137 8.50 27.17 1.56
CA THR A 137 8.43 27.71 2.92
C THR A 137 7.67 26.72 3.78
N ASP A 138 8.36 26.16 4.77
CA ASP A 138 7.79 25.27 5.76
C ASP A 138 6.80 26.08 6.62
N LYS A 139 5.52 26.00 6.27
CA LYS A 139 4.40 26.44 7.08
C LYS A 139 3.38 25.31 7.14
N SER A 140 3.74 24.27 7.86
CA SER A 140 2.78 23.38 8.49
C SER A 140 2.03 24.18 9.57
N GLN A 141 0.93 24.84 9.18
CA GLN A 141 -0.11 25.24 10.12
C GLN A 141 -1.43 24.66 9.65
N THR A 142 -1.78 23.54 10.27
CA THR A 142 -3.13 23.08 10.48
C THR A 142 -3.98 24.22 11.04
N LYS A 143 -5.01 24.64 10.31
CA LYS A 143 -6.15 25.35 10.89
C LYS A 143 -7.43 24.86 10.23
N ASN A 144 -8.18 24.12 11.05
CA ASN A 144 -9.61 23.93 10.96
C ASN A 144 -10.34 25.28 10.93
N GLY A 145 -11.48 25.31 10.24
CA GLY A 145 -12.60 26.16 10.64
C GLY A 145 -13.10 27.14 9.59
N GLU A 146 -14.39 26.97 9.28
CA GLU A 146 -15.39 27.98 8.93
C GLU A 146 -15.65 28.27 7.44
N GLU A 147 -16.70 27.61 6.97
CA GLU A 147 -17.65 28.09 5.98
C GLU A 147 -18.02 29.56 6.23
N GLN A 148 -17.93 30.38 5.17
CA GLN A 148 -18.81 31.54 5.02
C GLN A 148 -19.29 31.61 3.58
N GLY A 149 -20.62 31.52 3.46
CA GLY A 149 -21.34 31.66 2.21
C GLY A 149 -21.18 33.05 1.63
N VAL A 150 -21.13 33.10 0.30
CA VAL A 150 -21.33 34.31 -0.48
C VAL A 150 -22.38 33.97 -1.53
N GLU A 151 -23.55 34.57 -1.37
CA GLU A 151 -24.65 34.53 -2.33
C GLU A 151 -24.18 35.06 -3.70
N LYS A 152 -24.45 34.29 -4.75
CA LYS A 152 -24.26 34.69 -6.15
C LYS A 152 -25.61 35.15 -6.69
N PRO A 153 -25.73 36.33 -7.33
CA PRO A 153 -27.00 36.73 -7.93
C PRO A 153 -27.23 35.93 -9.22
N ALA A 154 -28.50 35.58 -9.43
CA ALA A 154 -29.00 34.91 -10.61
C ALA A 154 -28.88 35.82 -11.85
N SER A 155 -28.45 35.25 -12.97
CA SER A 155 -28.77 35.76 -14.30
C SER A 155 -28.88 34.60 -15.29
N ASP A 156 -30.01 34.60 -16.00
CA ASP A 156 -30.53 33.56 -16.86
C ASP A 156 -29.71 33.26 -18.12
N SER A 157 -29.92 32.01 -18.57
CA SER A 157 -29.85 31.48 -19.93
C SER A 157 -28.55 31.66 -20.71
N GLU A 158 -27.86 30.53 -20.96
CA GLU A 158 -27.48 30.12 -22.31
C GLU A 158 -27.14 28.61 -22.33
N ALA A 159 -27.63 27.96 -23.39
CA ALA A 159 -27.45 26.58 -23.84
C ALA A 159 -26.61 25.60 -22.98
N LEU A 160 -27.29 24.59 -22.43
CA LEU A 160 -26.70 23.33 -21.95
C LEU A 160 -26.16 22.53 -23.16
N THR A 161 -24.90 22.78 -23.54
CA THR A 161 -24.06 21.69 -24.02
C THR A 161 -23.74 20.82 -22.81
N GLU A 162 -24.22 19.58 -22.80
CA GLU A 162 -23.68 18.51 -21.96
C GLU A 162 -22.21 18.33 -22.35
N GLU A 163 -21.34 19.19 -21.84
CA GLU A 163 -19.91 18.94 -21.80
C GLU A 163 -19.73 17.78 -20.81
N LEU A 164 -19.65 16.57 -21.36
CA LEU A 164 -19.08 15.44 -20.65
C LEU A 164 -17.75 15.94 -20.03
N PRO A 165 -17.59 15.85 -18.69
CA PRO A 165 -16.36 16.32 -18.07
C PRO A 165 -15.20 15.60 -18.74
N GLU A 166 -14.25 16.36 -19.30
CA GLU A 166 -13.08 15.81 -19.96
C GLU A 166 -12.45 14.76 -19.04
N SER A 167 -12.39 13.52 -19.53
CA SER A 167 -11.84 12.43 -18.75
C SER A 167 -10.37 12.75 -18.47
N MET A 168 -10.04 12.90 -17.19
CA MET A 168 -8.68 13.16 -16.71
C MET A 168 -7.66 12.27 -17.43
N ASP A 169 -6.55 12.86 -17.88
CA ASP A 169 -5.51 12.10 -18.56
C ASP A 169 -4.83 11.12 -17.59
N ARG A 170 -4.20 10.09 -18.18
CA ARG A 170 -3.55 9.02 -17.43
C ARG A 170 -2.48 9.51 -16.46
N VAL A 171 -1.63 10.45 -16.87
CA VAL A 171 -0.52 10.95 -16.04
C VAL A 171 -1.08 11.70 -14.84
N THR A 172 -2.14 12.49 -15.02
CA THR A 172 -2.84 13.14 -13.91
C THR A 172 -3.43 12.14 -12.92
N LYS A 173 -4.02 11.03 -13.38
CA LYS A 173 -4.51 9.95 -12.50
C LYS A 173 -3.38 9.27 -11.72
N VAL A 174 -2.25 8.99 -12.38
CA VAL A 174 -1.05 8.43 -11.73
C VAL A 174 -0.52 9.36 -10.64
N VAL A 175 -0.41 10.66 -10.96
CA VAL A 175 0.02 11.69 -10.01
C VAL A 175 -0.94 11.77 -8.81
N ARG A 176 -2.25 11.75 -9.05
CA ARG A 176 -3.27 11.67 -8.00
C ARG A 176 -3.01 10.51 -7.05
N ASN A 177 -2.82 9.31 -7.60
CA ASN A 177 -2.66 8.09 -6.82
C ASN A 177 -1.45 8.17 -5.89
N ILE A 178 -0.31 8.66 -6.40
CA ILE A 178 0.91 8.87 -5.61
C ILE A 178 0.69 9.91 -4.51
N VAL A 179 0.08 11.05 -4.84
CA VAL A 179 -0.16 12.14 -3.86
C VAL A 179 -1.11 11.69 -2.76
N VAL A 180 -2.19 10.98 -3.12
CA VAL A 180 -3.19 10.48 -2.16
C VAL A 180 -2.61 9.37 -1.29
N ALA A 181 -1.89 8.40 -1.87
CA ALA A 181 -1.24 7.35 -1.07
C ALA A 181 -0.29 7.93 -0.01
N GLN A 182 0.46 8.99 -0.37
CA GLN A 182 1.39 9.64 0.55
C GLN A 182 0.71 10.30 1.75
N ASP A 183 -0.55 10.71 1.65
CA ASP A 183 -1.30 11.25 2.80
C ASP A 183 -1.51 10.18 3.90
N TYR A 184 -1.58 8.90 3.52
CA TYR A 184 -1.76 7.78 4.44
C TYR A 184 -0.44 7.15 4.87
N LEU A 185 0.53 7.01 3.95
CA LEU A 185 1.80 6.30 4.19
C LEU A 185 2.78 7.02 5.13
N SER A 186 2.45 8.24 5.57
CA SER A 186 3.30 9.04 6.47
C SER A 186 4.76 9.16 5.96
N ASP A 187 5.71 9.54 6.82
CA ASP A 187 7.12 9.72 6.43
C ASP A 187 7.93 8.41 6.32
N ASP A 188 7.26 7.26 6.14
CA ASP A 188 7.89 5.94 6.08
C ASP A 188 8.91 5.81 4.94
N ILE A 189 8.69 6.57 3.87
CA ILE A 189 9.57 6.69 2.71
C ILE A 189 9.76 8.17 2.37
N LYS A 190 10.83 8.76 2.93
CA LYS A 190 11.15 10.18 2.78
C LYS A 190 11.28 10.64 1.32
N GLU A 191 11.78 9.76 0.45
CA GLU A 191 11.90 10.03 -0.98
C GLU A 191 10.55 10.11 -1.68
N LEU A 192 9.61 9.22 -1.34
CA LEU A 192 8.24 9.25 -1.84
C LEU A 192 7.52 10.52 -1.35
N HIS A 193 7.72 10.89 -0.08
CA HIS A 193 7.17 12.14 0.46
C HIS A 193 7.65 13.37 -0.32
N LYS A 194 8.98 13.47 -0.57
CA LYS A 194 9.54 14.56 -1.38
C LYS A 194 8.99 14.55 -2.80
N LEU A 195 8.80 13.37 -3.39
CA LEU A 195 8.22 13.23 -4.72
C LEU A 195 6.77 13.72 -4.73
N ALA A 196 5.93 13.26 -3.79
CA ALA A 196 4.55 13.69 -3.67
C ALA A 196 4.42 15.21 -3.46
N LEU A 197 5.32 15.83 -2.68
CA LEU A 197 5.36 17.29 -2.51
C LEU A 197 5.76 18.04 -3.79
N ALA A 198 6.58 17.43 -4.65
CA ALA A 198 6.90 18.01 -5.96
C ALA A 198 5.72 17.81 -6.92
N LEU A 199 5.10 16.64 -6.90
CA LEU A 199 3.98 16.26 -7.74
C LEU A 199 2.68 17.00 -7.40
N SER A 200 2.43 17.33 -6.13
CA SER A 200 1.26 18.13 -5.71
C SER A 200 1.28 19.57 -6.24
N LYS A 201 2.43 20.03 -6.75
CA LYS A 201 2.53 21.31 -7.47
C LYS A 201 2.24 21.17 -8.97
N CYS A 202 2.17 19.95 -9.47
CA CYS A 202 1.85 19.62 -10.87
C CYS A 202 0.34 19.47 -11.09
N ILE A 203 -0.44 19.38 -10.02
CA ILE A 203 -1.88 19.19 -10.07
C ILE A 203 -2.57 20.13 -9.09
N ASP A 204 -3.75 20.64 -9.45
CA ASP A 204 -4.65 21.19 -8.45
C ASP A 204 -5.31 20.01 -7.72
N LYS A 205 -4.80 19.70 -6.52
CA LYS A 205 -5.31 18.58 -5.72
C LYS A 205 -6.82 18.67 -5.51
N SER A 206 -7.40 19.86 -5.39
CA SER A 206 -8.84 20.03 -5.17
C SER A 206 -9.66 19.65 -6.41
N GLU A 207 -9.19 20.07 -7.59
CA GLU A 207 -9.78 19.72 -8.87
C GLU A 207 -9.66 18.21 -9.13
N VAL A 208 -8.48 17.64 -8.93
CA VAL A 208 -8.23 16.22 -9.17
C VAL A 208 -9.04 15.33 -8.23
N LEU A 209 -9.19 15.73 -6.96
CA LEU A 209 -10.01 15.00 -6.00
C LEU A 209 -11.51 15.13 -6.28
N SER A 210 -11.97 16.24 -6.88
CA SER A 210 -13.39 16.37 -7.27
C SER A 210 -13.80 15.35 -8.34
N HIS A 211 -12.84 14.91 -9.16
CA HIS A 211 -13.00 13.87 -10.18
C HIS A 211 -12.66 12.46 -9.67
N SER A 212 -12.38 12.31 -8.38
CA SER A 212 -12.08 11.01 -7.78
C SER A 212 -13.24 10.03 -7.98
N PRO A 213 -12.99 8.74 -8.24
CA PRO A 213 -14.06 7.75 -8.26
C PRO A 213 -14.80 7.67 -6.91
N ASP A 214 -14.20 8.10 -5.79
CA ASP A 214 -14.83 8.11 -4.47
C ASP A 214 -15.89 9.22 -4.30
N THR A 215 -15.79 10.32 -5.05
CA THR A 215 -16.78 11.41 -5.00
C THR A 215 -17.99 11.13 -5.90
N LYS A 216 -17.87 10.18 -6.82
CA LYS A 216 -18.98 9.70 -7.64
C LYS A 216 -19.76 8.67 -6.84
N GLU A 217 -20.79 9.14 -6.13
CA GLU A 217 -21.76 8.31 -5.41
C GLU A 217 -22.03 6.97 -6.12
N LYS A 218 -21.59 5.86 -5.51
CA LYS A 218 -22.02 4.48 -5.80
C LYS A 218 -22.01 4.10 -7.30
N LEU A 219 -20.94 4.39 -8.01
CA LEU A 219 -20.70 3.65 -9.25
C LEU A 219 -20.39 2.18 -8.88
N PRO A 220 -21.08 1.19 -9.48
CA PRO A 220 -20.72 -0.21 -9.28
C PRO A 220 -19.25 -0.41 -9.69
N ALA A 221 -18.51 -1.29 -9.01
CA ALA A 221 -17.09 -1.54 -9.28
C ALA A 221 -16.79 -1.82 -10.77
N ASP A 222 -17.78 -2.38 -11.48
CA ASP A 222 -17.72 -2.69 -12.91
C ASP A 222 -17.79 -1.45 -13.84
N ALA A 223 -18.20 -0.29 -13.33
CA ALA A 223 -18.23 0.96 -14.07
C ALA A 223 -16.87 1.68 -14.12
N ILE A 224 -15.90 1.26 -13.28
CA ILE A 224 -14.53 1.77 -13.32
C ILE A 224 -13.75 0.95 -14.36
N THR A 225 -13.66 1.48 -15.57
CA THR A 225 -12.94 0.84 -16.69
C THR A 225 -11.43 1.03 -16.59
N ASP A 226 -11.00 2.15 -16.01
CA ASP A 226 -9.61 2.58 -16.08
C ASP A 226 -8.78 1.98 -14.97
N LEU A 227 -7.61 1.45 -15.33
CA LEU A 227 -6.71 0.77 -14.40
C LEU A 227 -6.27 1.70 -13.26
N GLU A 228 -5.92 2.94 -13.57
CA GLU A 228 -5.47 3.93 -12.59
C GLU A 228 -6.57 4.32 -11.59
N ASP A 229 -7.85 4.28 -12.00
CA ASP A 229 -8.96 4.52 -11.09
C ASP A 229 -9.22 3.30 -10.18
N ARG A 230 -8.99 2.07 -10.68
CA ARG A 230 -9.03 0.87 -9.85
C ARG A 230 -7.90 0.86 -8.81
N ILE A 231 -6.68 1.22 -9.24
CA ILE A 231 -5.52 1.35 -8.34
C ILE A 231 -5.84 2.38 -7.24
N TYR A 232 -6.42 3.52 -7.60
CA TYR A 232 -6.84 4.52 -6.62
C TYR A 232 -7.77 3.96 -5.54
N VAL A 233 -8.86 3.29 -5.97
CA VAL A 233 -9.86 2.71 -5.06
C VAL A 233 -9.20 1.68 -4.13
N GLU A 234 -8.32 0.83 -4.68
CA GLU A 234 -7.60 -0.16 -3.88
C GLU A 234 -6.63 0.47 -2.89
N ILE A 235 -5.90 1.53 -3.28
CA ILE A 235 -5.05 2.30 -2.36
C ILE A 235 -5.86 2.84 -1.19
N VAL A 236 -6.99 3.51 -1.48
CA VAL A 236 -7.83 4.11 -0.43
C VAL A 236 -8.41 3.01 0.47
N ARG A 237 -8.94 1.92 -0.09
CA ARG A 237 -9.50 0.80 0.66
C ARG A 237 -8.46 0.16 1.58
N LYS A 238 -7.29 -0.19 1.04
CA LYS A 238 -6.20 -0.85 1.78
C LYS A 238 -5.66 0.01 2.92
N LEU A 239 -5.52 1.32 2.70
CA LEU A 239 -4.93 2.24 3.68
C LEU A 239 -5.92 2.78 4.72
N ARG A 240 -7.22 2.85 4.41
CA ARG A 240 -8.26 3.15 5.41
C ARG A 240 -8.48 2.00 6.37
N GLY A 241 -8.48 0.79 5.83
CA GLY A 241 -8.61 -0.43 6.61
C GLY A 241 -10.01 -0.67 7.20
N ASP A 242 -11.06 -0.16 6.55
CA ASP A 242 -12.45 -0.27 7.03
C ASP A 242 -12.93 -1.74 7.19
N ASP A 243 -12.29 -2.68 6.50
CA ASP A 243 -12.56 -4.13 6.49
C ASP A 243 -11.51 -4.96 7.27
N GLU A 244 -10.69 -4.33 8.13
CA GLU A 244 -9.56 -4.99 8.79
C GLU A 244 -9.98 -6.20 9.64
N GLU A 245 -11.03 -6.10 10.44
CA GLU A 245 -11.48 -7.17 11.34
C GLU A 245 -11.86 -8.44 10.58
N THR A 246 -12.59 -8.28 9.46
CA THR A 246 -12.95 -9.40 8.58
C THR A 246 -11.70 -10.04 7.98
N VAL A 247 -10.77 -9.23 7.47
CA VAL A 247 -9.55 -9.75 6.86
C VAL A 247 -8.63 -10.42 7.87
N VAL A 248 -8.55 -9.94 9.11
CA VAL A 248 -7.82 -10.62 10.20
C VAL A 248 -8.41 -12.00 10.47
N THR A 249 -9.74 -12.11 10.48
CA THR A 249 -10.44 -13.38 10.67
C THR A 249 -10.14 -14.34 9.51
N ASP A 250 -10.20 -13.86 8.28
CA ASP A 250 -9.87 -14.64 7.09
C ASP A 250 -8.41 -15.11 7.12
N TYR A 251 -7.48 -14.23 7.50
CA TYR A 251 -6.05 -14.54 7.62
C TYR A 251 -5.78 -15.60 8.69
N MET A 252 -6.47 -15.52 9.84
CA MET A 252 -6.39 -16.54 10.89
C MET A 252 -6.85 -17.90 10.37
N ASN A 253 -8.02 -17.94 9.71
CA ASN A 253 -8.58 -19.16 9.16
C ASN A 253 -7.67 -19.77 8.10
N GLU A 254 -7.15 -18.95 7.17
CA GLU A 254 -6.23 -19.40 6.13
C GLU A 254 -4.94 -19.99 6.73
N LEU A 255 -4.36 -19.35 7.74
CA LEU A 255 -3.19 -19.90 8.45
C LEU A 255 -3.52 -21.22 9.15
N CYS A 256 -4.66 -21.32 9.84
CA CYS A 256 -5.09 -22.57 10.45
C CYS A 256 -5.27 -23.69 9.40
N ASP A 257 -5.80 -23.38 8.22
CA ASP A 257 -6.00 -24.34 7.15
C ASP A 257 -4.68 -24.78 6.49
N ILE A 258 -3.80 -23.83 6.15
CA ILE A 258 -2.50 -24.10 5.54
C ILE A 258 -1.62 -24.97 6.45
N TYR A 259 -1.59 -24.65 7.75
CA TYR A 259 -0.75 -25.34 8.73
C TYR A 259 -1.46 -26.45 9.50
N ARG A 260 -2.72 -26.76 9.14
CA ARG A 260 -3.54 -27.82 9.74
C ARG A 260 -3.65 -27.70 11.26
N ILE A 261 -3.98 -26.51 11.74
CA ILE A 261 -4.16 -26.20 13.17
C ILE A 261 -5.65 -26.20 13.51
N ASP A 262 -6.09 -27.18 14.29
CA ASP A 262 -7.45 -27.24 14.83
C ASP A 262 -7.59 -26.34 16.06
N LEU A 263 -7.63 -25.02 15.83
CA LEU A 263 -7.61 -24.00 16.88
C LEU A 263 -8.75 -24.17 17.90
N TYR A 264 -9.91 -24.62 17.42
CA TYR A 264 -11.11 -24.80 18.24
C TYR A 264 -11.38 -26.28 18.61
N ASN A 265 -10.43 -27.19 18.40
CA ASN A 265 -10.57 -28.61 18.78
C ASN A 265 -11.85 -29.28 18.22
N GLU A 266 -12.34 -28.85 17.06
CA GLU A 266 -13.58 -29.34 16.42
C GLU A 266 -13.38 -30.69 15.73
N GLY A 267 -12.14 -31.18 15.65
CA GLY A 267 -11.77 -32.42 14.99
C GLY A 267 -11.59 -32.30 13.48
N LYS A 268 -11.43 -31.08 12.94
CA LYS A 268 -11.35 -30.81 11.48
C LYS A 268 -10.31 -31.64 10.74
N TYR A 269 -9.20 -32.00 11.40
CA TYR A 269 -8.07 -32.70 10.77
C TYR A 269 -7.86 -34.13 11.29
N LYS A 270 -8.80 -34.68 12.08
CA LYS A 270 -8.62 -36.01 12.71
C LYS A 270 -8.57 -37.17 11.70
N ASP A 271 -9.21 -37.02 10.55
CA ASP A 271 -9.26 -38.06 9.50
C ASP A 271 -7.99 -38.13 8.64
N ASP A 272 -7.14 -37.11 8.72
CA ASP A 272 -5.87 -37.03 7.97
C ASP A 272 -4.67 -37.61 8.74
N VAL A 273 -4.87 -38.03 9.99
CA VAL A 273 -3.81 -38.53 10.90
C VAL A 273 -3.89 -40.06 11.09
N ALA A 274 -4.83 -40.74 10.44
CA ALA A 274 -4.97 -42.20 10.51
C ALA A 274 -4.01 -42.95 9.57
N GLU A 275 -2.69 -42.75 9.70
CA GLU A 275 -1.66 -43.69 9.19
C GLU A 275 -0.39 -43.65 10.05
N ASP A 276 -0.48 -43.72 11.38
CA ASP A 276 0.57 -44.35 12.21
C ASP A 276 0.05 -44.53 13.64
N ASP A 277 -0.37 -45.75 13.98
CA ASP A 277 -0.23 -46.36 15.30
C ASP A 277 -1.19 -47.56 15.43
N GLY A 278 -0.65 -48.78 15.38
CA GLY A 278 -1.38 -49.97 15.85
C GLY A 278 -1.02 -51.32 15.23
N GLU A 279 0.00 -51.96 15.80
CA GLU A 279 0.13 -53.42 16.06
C GLU A 279 -0.44 -54.49 15.10
N GLY A 280 0.46 -55.36 14.63
CA GLY A 280 0.31 -56.83 14.79
C GLY A 280 -0.54 -57.58 13.76
N GLY A 281 0.12 -58.26 12.81
CA GLY A 281 -0.52 -59.32 12.03
C GLY A 281 0.34 -59.81 10.88
N ASP A 282 0.67 -61.10 10.91
CA ASP A 282 1.43 -61.85 9.90
C ASP A 282 0.96 -61.59 8.46
N ASN A 283 1.89 -61.26 7.57
CA ASN A 283 1.66 -61.31 6.13
C ASN A 283 2.01 -62.69 5.59
N ALA A 284 0.95 -63.45 5.26
CA ALA A 284 1.00 -64.48 4.24
C ALA A 284 1.05 -63.83 2.84
N GLU A 285 1.69 -64.58 1.93
CA GLU A 285 2.05 -64.25 0.56
C GLU A 285 0.89 -63.80 -0.35
N GLY A 286 1.21 -62.93 -1.32
CA GLY A 286 0.47 -62.84 -2.58
C GLY A 286 0.33 -61.45 -3.21
N SER A 287 1.26 -61.10 -4.10
CA SER A 287 1.09 -60.52 -5.45
C SER A 287 -0.12 -59.59 -5.74
N ASN A 288 -0.04 -58.46 -6.46
CA ASN A 288 0.98 -57.80 -7.26
C ASN A 288 0.38 -56.45 -7.76
N GLU A 289 1.24 -55.57 -8.26
CA GLU A 289 0.98 -54.45 -9.20
C GLU A 289 0.84 -52.98 -8.70
N ASN A 290 1.74 -52.18 -9.28
CA ASN A 290 1.80 -50.72 -9.48
C ASN A 290 2.15 -49.77 -8.32
N LYS A 291 3.47 -49.63 -8.16
CA LYS A 291 4.16 -48.44 -7.64
C LYS A 291 3.74 -47.17 -8.39
N LEU A 292 3.16 -46.21 -7.66
CA LEU A 292 3.30 -44.78 -7.94
C LEU A 292 4.09 -44.15 -6.77
N THR A 293 5.27 -43.63 -7.10
CA THR A 293 6.25 -43.02 -6.20
C THR A 293 5.69 -41.82 -5.42
N LYS A 294 5.57 -41.95 -4.10
CA LYS A 294 5.56 -40.82 -3.15
C LYS A 294 6.85 -40.00 -3.34
N PRO A 295 6.81 -38.67 -3.49
CA PRO A 295 8.02 -37.86 -3.33
C PRO A 295 8.40 -37.84 -1.84
N GLN A 296 9.48 -38.53 -1.48
CA GLN A 296 10.15 -38.33 -0.20
C GLN A 296 10.82 -36.96 -0.20
N VAL A 297 10.23 -35.98 0.49
CA VAL A 297 10.95 -34.77 0.87
C VAL A 297 11.78 -35.12 2.10
N LYS A 298 13.05 -35.46 1.88
CA LYS A 298 14.06 -35.47 2.93
C LYS A 298 14.19 -34.04 3.47
N LYS A 299 14.06 -33.90 4.80
CA LYS A 299 14.43 -32.71 5.58
C LYS A 299 15.79 -32.17 5.11
N GLY A 300 15.79 -31.02 4.45
CA GLY A 300 17.00 -30.22 4.23
C GLY A 300 17.27 -29.39 5.48
N LEU A 301 18.12 -29.92 6.37
CA LEU A 301 18.69 -29.17 7.50
C LEU A 301 20.09 -28.60 7.15
N ASP A 302 20.61 -28.84 5.95
CA ASP A 302 21.97 -28.48 5.53
C ASP A 302 22.12 -27.05 4.98
N ASP A 303 21.04 -26.41 4.52
CA ASP A 303 21.13 -25.10 3.84
C ASP A 303 21.52 -23.94 4.78
N LEU A 304 21.22 -24.07 6.08
CA LEU A 304 21.54 -23.06 7.09
C LEU A 304 23.02 -23.09 7.50
N ASP A 305 23.61 -24.28 7.54
CA ASP A 305 25.04 -24.45 7.82
C ASP A 305 25.90 -24.04 6.62
N ASP A 306 25.44 -24.32 5.40
CA ASP A 306 26.09 -23.83 4.17
C ASP A 306 26.07 -22.29 4.07
N LEU A 307 24.97 -21.65 4.47
CA LEU A 307 24.87 -20.18 4.51
C LEU A 307 25.82 -19.58 5.55
N LYS A 308 25.94 -20.22 6.72
CA LYS A 308 26.85 -19.80 7.80
C LYS A 308 28.31 -19.96 7.42
N GLN A 309 28.66 -21.03 6.72
CA GLN A 309 30.02 -21.27 6.24
C GLN A 309 30.43 -20.29 5.14
N ARG A 310 29.50 -19.92 4.25
CA ARG A 310 29.70 -18.86 3.25
C ARG A 310 29.89 -17.47 3.89
N PHE A 311 29.17 -17.18 4.98
CA PHE A 311 29.31 -15.92 5.71
C PHE A 311 30.65 -15.81 6.47
N GLU A 312 31.12 -16.90 7.04
CA GLU A 312 32.44 -17.02 7.68
C GLU A 312 33.58 -16.85 6.67
N ALA A 313 33.43 -17.40 5.46
CA ALA A 313 34.42 -17.27 4.40
C ALA A 313 34.57 -15.81 3.91
N LEU A 314 33.49 -15.03 3.91
CA LEU A 314 33.48 -13.63 3.49
C LEU A 314 34.13 -12.68 4.51
N LYS A 315 34.16 -13.06 5.80
CA LYS A 315 34.83 -12.28 6.85
C LYS A 315 36.36 -12.43 6.85
N LYS A 316 36.89 -13.43 6.14
CA LYS A 316 38.33 -13.72 6.06
C LYS A 316 38.99 -13.17 4.78
N SER A 317 38.25 -12.46 3.92
CA SER A 317 38.80 -11.70 2.78
C SER A 317 39.05 -10.24 3.13
#